data_AF-Q0JYK6-F1
#
_entry.id   AF-Q0JYK6-F1
#
_cell.length_a   1.000
_cell.length_b   1.000
_cell.length_c   1.000
_cell.angle_alpha   90.00
_cell.angle_beta   90.00
_cell.angle_gamma   90.00
#
_symmetry.space_group_name_H-M   'P 1'
#
loop_
_entity.id
_entity.type
_entity.pdbx_description
1 polymer ?
#
loop_
_entity_poly.entity_id
_entity_poly.type
_entity_poly.pdbx_seq_one_letter_code
_entity_poly.pdbx_strand_id
1 'polypeptide(L)'
;MRRLVWLLLFVMASAMAVESAPELRSAVEQGAQGSRVGKFFWIRPTRDGKSEVPIYETVEGSYDAVYVTRVTRFKVVGYDPAGAGWYQLKFDDGKSGIIPWRVFEDFFGYWGYAQILEEDPAAIQAREDAEKRAEQLATQRAAKRERDAERRRITAAKQQAAKPGVRIGMTSQQVLEDTHWGKPQYVNKTQNAYGITEQWVYRTGNYLYFRNGVLETIQY
;
A
#
# COMPACT_ATOMS: atom_id res chain seq x y z
N MET A 1 15.98 1.12 -13.62
CA MET A 1 17.32 0.59 -13.28
C MET A 1 17.08 -0.65 -12.43
N ARG A 2 17.18 -1.89 -12.95
CA ARG A 2 18.35 -2.82 -12.94
C ARG A 2 18.97 -2.95 -11.52
N ARG A 3 19.31 -4.09 -10.89
CA ARG A 3 19.40 -5.57 -11.10
C ARG A 3 19.69 -6.15 -9.67
N LEU A 4 19.08 -7.25 -9.19
CA LEU A 4 19.55 -8.66 -9.20
C LEU A 4 20.91 -8.95 -8.50
N VAL A 5 20.98 -10.07 -7.73
CA VAL A 5 22.15 -10.89 -7.28
C VAL A 5 22.78 -10.53 -5.90
N TRP A 6 23.27 -11.40 -4.98
CA TRP A 6 23.17 -12.83 -4.53
C TRP A 6 24.35 -13.06 -3.54
N LEU A 7 24.37 -14.16 -2.77
CA LEU A 7 25.53 -14.79 -2.04
C LEU A 7 26.11 -14.06 -0.80
N LEU A 8 26.66 -14.68 0.27
CA LEU A 8 26.74 -16.04 0.86
C LEU A 8 27.62 -15.84 2.13
N LEU A 9 27.41 -16.58 3.22
CA LEU A 9 28.49 -16.84 4.20
C LEU A 9 28.45 -18.30 4.65
N PHE A 10 29.54 -18.98 4.31
CA PHE A 10 29.89 -20.37 4.55
C PHE A 10 30.97 -20.38 5.63
N VAL A 11 30.92 -21.27 6.62
CA VAL A 11 32.13 -21.74 7.33
C VAL A 11 32.03 -23.26 7.50
N MET A 12 33.09 -23.92 7.05
CA MET A 12 33.26 -25.36 6.95
C MET A 12 33.41 -26.06 8.30
N ALA A 13 32.94 -27.31 8.36
CA ALA A 13 33.66 -28.40 8.99
C ALA A 13 33.60 -29.63 8.07
N SER A 14 34.76 -30.25 7.87
CA SER A 14 35.11 -31.20 6.83
C SER A 14 34.38 -32.54 6.85
N ALA A 15 34.16 -33.04 5.62
CA ALA A 15 34.32 -34.42 5.18
C ALA A 15 34.08 -35.54 6.21
N MET A 16 32.82 -35.99 6.31
CA MET A 16 32.44 -37.41 6.38
C MET A 16 31.04 -37.60 5.79
N ALA A 17 30.88 -38.68 5.02
CA ALA A 17 29.63 -39.25 4.51
C ALA A 17 28.80 -38.40 3.52
N VAL A 18 29.20 -38.46 2.25
CA VAL A 18 28.29 -38.36 1.11
C VAL A 18 27.41 -39.61 1.11
N GLU A 19 26.37 -39.63 1.95
CA GLU A 19 25.32 -40.67 1.94
C GLU A 19 23.95 -40.17 2.44
N SER A 20 23.83 -38.92 2.90
CA SER A 20 22.70 -38.47 3.73
C SER A 20 21.75 -37.44 3.09
N ALA A 21 21.87 -37.15 1.80
CA ALA A 21 21.04 -36.14 1.12
C ALA A 21 19.53 -36.47 1.02
N PRO A 22 19.08 -37.72 0.75
CA PRO A 22 17.66 -38.03 0.72
C PRO A 22 17.06 -38.19 2.13
N GLU A 23 17.84 -38.73 3.09
CA GLU A 23 17.37 -38.95 4.47
C GLU A 23 17.21 -37.65 5.25
N LEU A 24 18.15 -36.70 5.14
CA LEU A 24 17.99 -35.37 5.75
C LEU A 24 16.81 -34.60 5.14
N ARG A 25 16.58 -34.69 3.82
CA ARG A 25 15.42 -34.07 3.18
C ARG A 25 14.12 -34.68 3.70
N SER A 26 14.06 -36.01 3.81
CA SER A 26 12.90 -36.71 4.36
C SER A 26 12.64 -36.33 5.82
N ALA A 27 13.68 -36.21 6.65
CA ALA A 27 13.54 -35.80 8.05
C ALA A 27 13.08 -34.34 8.22
N VAL A 28 13.56 -33.42 7.37
CA VAL A 28 13.12 -32.01 7.35
C VAL A 28 11.68 -31.89 6.86
N GLU A 29 11.29 -32.64 5.84
CA GLU A 29 9.91 -32.69 5.33
C GLU A 29 8.95 -33.25 6.38
N GLN A 30 9.32 -34.34 7.06
CA GLN A 30 8.53 -34.91 8.17
C GLN A 30 8.42 -33.95 9.36
N GLY A 31 9.49 -33.22 9.69
CA GLY A 31 9.46 -32.19 10.72
C GLY A 31 8.53 -31.01 10.36
N ALA A 32 8.54 -30.59 9.10
CA ALA A 32 7.63 -29.56 8.59
C ALA A 32 6.16 -30.05 8.62
N GLN A 33 5.91 -31.32 8.28
CA GLN A 33 4.57 -31.91 8.29
C GLN A 33 4.01 -32.02 9.72
N GLY A 34 4.82 -32.50 10.66
CA GLY A 34 4.45 -32.54 12.08
C GLY A 34 4.10 -31.16 12.66
N SER A 35 4.71 -30.09 12.14
CA SER A 35 4.48 -28.71 12.61
C SER A 35 3.07 -28.16 12.31
N ARG A 36 2.31 -28.83 11.44
CA ARG A 36 0.92 -28.47 11.11
C ARG A 36 -0.08 -29.04 12.12
N VAL A 37 0.29 -30.11 12.82
CA VAL A 37 -0.56 -30.75 13.84
C VAL A 37 -0.86 -29.77 14.97
N GLY A 38 -2.13 -29.69 15.35
CA GLY A 38 -2.64 -28.77 16.35
C GLY A 38 -3.11 -27.41 15.82
N LYS A 39 -2.81 -27.06 14.56
CA LYS A 39 -3.19 -25.78 13.95
C LYS A 39 -4.56 -25.85 13.26
N PHE A 40 -5.19 -24.68 13.14
CA PHE A 40 -6.43 -24.50 12.39
C PHE A 40 -6.15 -23.93 11.01
N PHE A 41 -6.98 -24.35 10.06
CA PHE A 41 -6.94 -23.91 8.68
C PHE A 41 -8.36 -23.76 8.15
N TRP A 42 -8.47 -23.13 6.99
CA TRP A 42 -9.73 -22.89 6.28
C TRP A 42 -9.65 -23.44 4.87
N ILE A 43 -10.66 -24.20 4.45
CA ILE A 43 -10.83 -24.59 3.05
C ILE A 43 -11.76 -23.57 2.41
N ARG A 44 -11.28 -22.89 1.38
CA ARG A 44 -12.06 -22.00 0.52
C ARG A 44 -12.33 -22.71 -0.82
N PRO A 45 -13.58 -23.12 -1.11
CA PRO A 45 -13.93 -23.73 -2.40
C PRO A 45 -13.67 -22.78 -3.58
N THR A 46 -13.54 -23.35 -4.77
CA THR A 46 -13.40 -22.60 -6.03
C THR A 46 -14.71 -21.89 -6.39
N ARG A 47 -14.63 -20.95 -7.34
CA ARG A 47 -15.76 -20.11 -7.78
C ARG A 47 -16.94 -20.91 -8.33
N ASP A 48 -16.70 -22.15 -8.78
CA ASP A 48 -17.71 -23.06 -9.35
C ASP A 48 -18.34 -24.00 -8.31
N GLY A 49 -18.06 -23.80 -7.01
CA GLY A 49 -18.76 -24.48 -5.90
C GLY A 49 -18.34 -25.93 -5.63
N LYS A 50 -17.28 -26.42 -6.29
CA LYS A 50 -16.70 -27.75 -6.05
C LYS A 50 -15.33 -27.57 -5.40
N SER A 51 -15.21 -27.75 -4.09
CA SER A 51 -13.87 -27.91 -3.50
C SER A 51 -13.33 -29.25 -3.95
N GLU A 52 -12.52 -29.27 -4.99
CA GLU A 52 -11.78 -30.44 -5.51
C GLU A 52 -10.77 -31.04 -4.51
N VAL A 53 -10.91 -30.75 -3.22
CA VAL A 53 -10.18 -31.43 -2.15
C VAL A 53 -10.98 -32.66 -1.77
N PRO A 54 -10.55 -33.86 -2.16
CA PRO A 54 -11.15 -35.08 -1.65
C PRO A 54 -10.78 -35.19 -0.16
N ILE A 55 -11.71 -34.85 0.73
CA ILE A 55 -11.60 -35.25 2.13
C ILE A 55 -12.12 -36.67 2.18
N TYR A 56 -11.25 -37.63 2.48
CA TYR A 56 -11.68 -39.01 2.51
C TYR A 56 -12.27 -39.36 3.87
N GLU A 57 -13.49 -39.87 3.88
CA GLU A 57 -14.10 -40.53 5.04
C GLU A 57 -13.70 -42.01 5.00
N THR A 58 -13.22 -42.55 6.12
CA THR A 58 -12.84 -43.97 6.18
C THR A 58 -14.09 -44.82 6.35
N VAL A 59 -14.65 -45.34 5.25
CA VAL A 59 -15.77 -46.28 5.27
C VAL A 59 -15.29 -47.62 4.73
N GLU A 60 -15.18 -48.63 5.61
CA GLU A 60 -14.94 -50.04 5.25
C GLU A 60 -13.89 -50.29 4.13
N GLY A 61 -12.72 -49.65 4.21
CA GLY A 61 -11.63 -49.86 3.26
C GLY A 61 -11.80 -49.16 1.89
N SER A 62 -12.82 -48.32 1.73
CA SER A 62 -12.99 -47.39 0.60
C SER A 62 -12.69 -45.96 1.03
N TYR A 63 -12.13 -45.16 0.12
CA TYR A 63 -11.86 -43.74 0.29
C TYR A 63 -12.88 -42.94 -0.53
N ASP A 64 -14.00 -42.53 0.09
CA ASP A 64 -14.98 -41.68 -0.58
C ASP A 64 -14.59 -40.21 -0.45
N ALA A 65 -14.36 -39.54 -1.59
CA ALA A 65 -14.00 -38.13 -1.65
C ALA A 65 -15.21 -37.25 -1.30
N VAL A 66 -15.15 -36.54 -0.17
CA VAL A 66 -16.13 -35.53 0.23
C VAL A 66 -15.64 -34.14 -0.17
N TYR A 67 -16.49 -33.42 -0.91
CA TYR A 67 -16.20 -32.08 -1.43
C TYR A 67 -16.83 -31.02 -0.52
N VAL A 68 -16.02 -30.04 -0.08
CA VAL A 68 -16.50 -28.89 0.69
C VAL A 68 -17.17 -27.86 -0.23
N THR A 69 -18.42 -27.48 0.02
CA THR A 69 -19.16 -26.51 -0.84
C THR A 69 -19.19 -25.09 -0.30
N ARG A 70 -18.65 -24.87 0.90
CA ARG A 70 -18.58 -23.57 1.59
C ARG A 70 -17.25 -23.39 2.30
N VAL A 71 -16.91 -22.15 2.63
CA VAL A 71 -15.77 -21.88 3.51
C VAL A 71 -15.94 -22.67 4.80
N THR A 72 -14.98 -23.53 5.11
CA THR A 72 -15.07 -24.45 6.25
C THR A 72 -13.75 -24.46 7.00
N ARG A 73 -13.84 -24.33 8.32
CA ARG A 73 -12.69 -24.43 9.22
C ARG A 73 -12.44 -25.88 9.61
N PHE A 74 -11.18 -26.24 9.74
CA PHE A 74 -10.76 -27.54 10.25
C PHE A 74 -9.46 -27.43 11.05
N LYS A 75 -9.21 -28.44 11.89
CA LYS A 75 -7.98 -28.60 12.66
C LYS A 75 -7.23 -29.82 12.15
N VAL A 76 -5.92 -29.70 11.96
CA VAL A 76 -5.06 -30.88 11.76
C VAL A 76 -4.82 -31.49 13.13
N VAL A 77 -5.32 -32.71 13.36
CA VAL A 77 -5.25 -33.38 14.68
C VAL A 77 -4.16 -34.43 14.75
N GLY A 78 -3.65 -34.90 13.60
CA GLY A 78 -2.59 -35.88 13.53
C GLY A 78 -1.96 -35.95 12.14
N TYR A 79 -0.82 -36.63 12.06
CA TYR A 79 -0.15 -36.96 10.81
C TYR A 79 0.31 -38.42 10.88
N ASP A 80 -0.12 -39.22 9.91
CA ASP A 80 0.34 -40.60 9.73
C ASP A 80 1.37 -40.62 8.59
N PRO A 81 2.66 -40.89 8.87
CA PRO A 81 3.69 -40.93 7.86
C PRO A 81 3.60 -42.15 6.92
N ALA A 82 2.73 -43.13 7.20
CA ALA A 82 2.61 -44.33 6.38
C ALA A 82 2.09 -44.03 4.96
N GLY A 83 2.65 -44.73 3.96
CA GLY A 83 2.21 -44.65 2.56
C GLY A 83 2.38 -43.24 1.96
N ALA A 84 1.28 -42.61 1.57
CA ALA A 84 1.28 -41.28 0.96
C ALA A 84 1.49 -40.13 1.97
N GLY A 85 1.50 -40.43 3.28
CA GLY A 85 1.56 -39.47 4.37
C GLY A 85 0.26 -38.68 4.51
N TRP A 86 -0.51 -38.93 5.57
CA TRP A 86 -1.88 -38.45 5.70
C TRP A 86 -2.04 -37.52 6.90
N TYR A 87 -2.57 -36.32 6.67
CA TYR A 87 -3.09 -35.49 7.75
C TYR A 87 -4.47 -35.96 8.14
N GLN A 88 -4.68 -36.07 9.46
CA GLN A 88 -5.99 -36.30 10.06
C GLN A 88 -6.61 -34.95 10.39
N LEU A 89 -7.83 -34.73 9.91
CA LEU A 89 -8.56 -33.47 10.02
C LEU A 89 -9.76 -33.64 10.95
N LYS A 90 -10.07 -32.59 11.70
CA LYS A 90 -11.31 -32.46 12.48
C LYS A 90 -12.03 -31.17 12.09
N PHE A 91 -13.28 -31.28 11.67
CA PHE A 91 -14.13 -30.16 11.30
C PHE A 91 -14.95 -29.66 12.50
N ASP A 92 -15.38 -28.40 12.45
CA ASP A 92 -16.19 -27.77 13.52
C ASP A 92 -17.57 -28.43 13.68
N ASP A 93 -18.10 -29.08 12.64
CA ASP A 93 -19.36 -29.84 12.69
C ASP A 93 -19.20 -31.24 13.33
N GLY A 94 -18.00 -31.55 13.83
CA GLY A 94 -17.69 -32.82 14.48
C GLY A 94 -17.29 -33.92 13.52
N LYS A 95 -17.30 -33.70 12.19
CA LYS A 95 -16.80 -34.67 11.22
C LYS A 95 -15.28 -34.77 11.27
N SER A 96 -14.77 -35.90 10.80
CA SER A 96 -13.34 -36.15 10.64
C SER A 96 -13.06 -36.56 9.21
N GLY A 97 -11.84 -36.36 8.75
CA GLY A 97 -11.42 -36.85 7.44
C GLY A 97 -9.91 -36.85 7.32
N ILE A 98 -9.40 -37.33 6.19
CA ILE A 98 -7.97 -37.35 5.91
C ILE A 98 -7.66 -36.67 4.59
N ILE A 99 -6.46 -36.09 4.50
CA ILE A 99 -5.91 -35.49 3.29
C ILE A 99 -4.43 -35.87 3.16
N PRO A 100 -3.95 -36.31 1.99
CA PRO A 100 -2.52 -36.55 1.80
C PRO A 100 -1.74 -35.24 1.99
N TRP A 101 -0.54 -35.30 2.58
CA TRP A 101 0.24 -34.09 2.83
C TRP A 101 0.59 -33.35 1.53
N ARG A 102 0.86 -34.08 0.43
CA ARG A 102 1.12 -33.46 -0.87
C ARG A 102 -0.08 -32.64 -1.33
N VAL A 103 -1.28 -33.20 -1.22
CA VAL A 103 -2.53 -32.49 -1.53
C VAL A 103 -2.73 -31.31 -0.57
N PHE A 104 -2.44 -31.46 0.72
CA PHE A 104 -2.56 -30.35 1.66
C PHE A 104 -1.61 -29.18 1.33
N GLU A 105 -0.35 -29.47 0.99
CA GLU A 105 0.65 -28.45 0.68
C GLU A 105 0.48 -27.88 -0.75
N ASP A 106 0.11 -28.69 -1.74
CA ASP A 106 -0.11 -28.26 -3.13
C ASP A 106 -1.30 -27.30 -3.27
N PHE A 107 -2.27 -27.37 -2.35
CA PHE A 107 -3.45 -26.51 -2.34
C PHE A 107 -3.18 -25.14 -1.67
N PHE A 108 -1.92 -24.86 -1.31
CA PHE A 108 -1.41 -23.50 -1.13
C PHE A 108 -1.10 -22.86 -2.49
N GLY A 109 -2.15 -22.44 -3.21
CA GLY A 109 -2.02 -21.42 -4.26
C GLY A 109 -1.82 -21.91 -5.71
N TYR A 110 -2.18 -23.15 -6.05
CA TYR A 110 -2.26 -23.56 -7.47
C TYR A 110 -3.60 -23.22 -8.12
N TRP A 111 -3.54 -22.77 -9.38
CA TRP A 111 -4.68 -22.25 -10.14
C TRP A 111 -5.77 -23.32 -10.33
N GLY A 112 -6.93 -23.12 -9.70
CA GLY A 112 -8.15 -23.87 -9.99
C GLY A 112 -8.61 -24.87 -8.93
N TYR A 113 -7.82 -25.09 -7.87
CA TYR A 113 -8.17 -25.96 -6.76
C TYR A 113 -8.67 -25.15 -5.54
N ALA A 114 -9.33 -25.79 -4.57
CA ALA A 114 -9.71 -25.13 -3.33
C ALA A 114 -8.47 -24.60 -2.60
N GLN A 115 -8.58 -23.50 -1.87
CA GLN A 115 -7.45 -22.94 -1.13
C GLN A 115 -7.48 -23.39 0.32
N ILE A 116 -6.34 -23.90 0.82
CA ILE A 116 -6.12 -24.06 2.26
C ILE A 116 -5.45 -22.79 2.77
N LEU A 117 -6.09 -22.12 3.73
CA LEU A 117 -5.65 -20.84 4.28
C LEU A 117 -5.38 -20.97 5.78
N GLU A 118 -4.33 -20.30 6.25
CA GLU A 118 -4.02 -20.21 7.68
C GLU A 118 -4.93 -19.19 8.41
N GLU A 119 -5.45 -18.21 7.67
CA GLU A 119 -6.34 -17.16 8.16
C GLU A 119 -7.75 -17.33 7.58
N ASP A 120 -8.75 -16.82 8.30
CA ASP A 120 -10.14 -16.79 7.84
C ASP A 120 -10.25 -15.96 6.55
N PRO A 121 -10.73 -16.53 5.43
CA PRO A 121 -10.87 -15.78 4.17
C PRO A 121 -11.77 -14.55 4.29
N ALA A 122 -12.74 -14.53 5.20
CA ALA A 122 -13.55 -13.33 5.45
C ALA A 122 -12.73 -12.21 6.09
N ALA A 123 -11.80 -12.55 6.99
CA ALA A 123 -10.89 -11.59 7.61
C ALA A 123 -9.88 -11.03 6.60
N ILE A 124 -9.34 -11.88 5.71
CA ILE A 124 -8.48 -11.45 4.60
C ILE A 124 -9.23 -10.45 3.71
N GLN A 125 -10.44 -10.80 3.26
CA GLN A 125 -11.25 -9.94 2.40
C GLN A 125 -11.58 -8.59 3.08
N ALA A 126 -11.95 -8.62 4.36
CA ALA A 126 -12.27 -7.41 5.10
C ALA A 126 -11.08 -6.44 5.21
N ARG A 127 -9.86 -6.96 5.37
CA ARG A 127 -8.63 -6.15 5.40
C ARG A 127 -8.34 -5.53 4.04
N GLU A 128 -8.41 -6.32 2.97
CA GLU A 128 -8.22 -5.81 1.60
C GLU A 128 -9.25 -4.73 1.25
N ASP A 129 -10.52 -4.94 1.60
CA ASP A 129 -11.58 -3.97 1.36
C ASP A 129 -11.42 -2.72 2.23
N ALA A 130 -10.92 -2.87 3.46
CA ALA A 130 -10.58 -1.74 4.32
C ALA A 130 -9.41 -0.92 3.74
N GLU A 131 -8.37 -1.59 3.24
CA GLU A 131 -7.22 -0.96 2.60
C GLU A 131 -7.64 -0.19 1.34
N LYS A 132 -8.40 -0.82 0.43
CA LYS A 132 -8.95 -0.16 -0.76
C LYS A 132 -9.82 1.04 -0.41
N ARG A 133 -10.69 0.92 0.60
CA ARG A 133 -11.50 2.06 1.08
C ARG A 133 -10.65 3.18 1.66
N ALA A 134 -9.59 2.85 2.39
CA ALA A 134 -8.65 3.83 2.95
C ALA A 134 -7.90 4.57 1.84
N GLU A 135 -7.43 3.86 0.81
CA GLU A 135 -6.75 4.44 -0.35
C GLU A 135 -7.69 5.36 -1.16
N GLN A 136 -8.93 4.89 -1.42
CA GLN A 136 -9.95 5.70 -2.09
C GLN A 136 -10.26 6.97 -1.30
N LEU A 137 -10.42 6.87 0.02
CA LEU A 137 -10.67 8.02 0.88
C LEU A 137 -9.48 8.99 0.91
N ALA A 138 -8.24 8.48 0.95
CA ALA A 138 -7.04 9.31 0.88
C ALA A 138 -6.97 10.08 -0.44
N THR A 139 -7.23 9.42 -1.56
CA THR A 139 -7.27 10.02 -2.90
C THR A 139 -8.36 11.09 -3.01
N GLN A 140 -9.57 10.82 -2.54
CA GLN A 140 -10.67 11.79 -2.53
C GLN A 140 -10.34 13.01 -1.66
N ARG A 141 -9.73 12.80 -0.50
CA ARG A 141 -9.29 13.89 0.40
C ARG A 141 -8.20 14.74 -0.25
N ALA A 142 -7.22 14.13 -0.92
CA ALA A 142 -6.19 14.85 -1.66
C ALA A 142 -6.80 15.71 -2.77
N ALA A 143 -7.65 15.12 -3.62
CA ALA A 143 -8.33 15.84 -4.69
C ALA A 143 -9.22 16.98 -4.17
N LYS A 144 -9.90 16.79 -3.03
CA LYS A 144 -10.69 17.86 -2.40
C LYS A 144 -9.80 19.00 -1.91
N ARG A 145 -8.68 18.69 -1.24
CA ARG A 145 -7.72 19.70 -0.76
C ARG A 145 -7.16 20.53 -1.92
N GLU A 146 -6.83 19.87 -3.03
CA GLU A 146 -6.35 20.54 -4.23
C GLU A 146 -7.42 21.47 -4.83
N ARG A 147 -8.66 20.99 -5.00
CA ARG A 147 -9.77 21.83 -5.47
C ARG A 147 -10.04 23.03 -4.55
N ASP A 148 -10.02 22.81 -3.24
CA ASP A 148 -10.23 23.88 -2.26
C ASP A 148 -9.08 24.89 -2.29
N ALA A 149 -7.83 24.44 -2.44
CA ALA A 149 -6.66 25.30 -2.58
C ALA A 149 -6.71 26.11 -3.89
N GLU A 150 -7.09 25.49 -5.00
CA GLU A 150 -7.23 26.15 -6.29
C GLU A 150 -8.36 27.20 -6.25
N ARG A 151 -9.51 26.85 -5.66
CA ARG A 151 -10.60 27.82 -5.47
C ARG A 151 -10.14 29.03 -4.66
N ARG A 152 -9.38 28.81 -3.58
CA ARG A 152 -8.81 29.92 -2.78
C ARG A 152 -7.85 30.78 -3.61
N ARG A 153 -6.98 30.17 -4.42
CA ARG A 153 -6.07 30.90 -5.31
C ARG A 153 -6.83 31.75 -6.33
N ILE A 154 -7.82 31.16 -7.00
CA ILE A 154 -8.67 31.87 -7.96
C ILE A 154 -9.42 33.02 -7.29
N THR A 155 -10.02 32.78 -6.12
CA THR A 155 -10.74 33.84 -5.38
C THR A 155 -9.79 34.96 -4.96
N ALA A 156 -8.62 34.64 -4.42
CA ALA A 156 -7.62 35.63 -4.03
C ALA A 156 -7.10 36.44 -5.24
N ALA A 157 -6.83 35.77 -6.37
CA ALA A 157 -6.42 36.42 -7.60
C ALA A 157 -7.51 37.37 -8.15
N LYS A 158 -8.78 36.95 -8.11
CA LYS A 158 -9.92 37.80 -8.47
C LYS A 158 -10.04 39.02 -7.55
N GLN A 159 -9.89 38.84 -6.25
CA GLN A 159 -9.92 39.95 -5.28
C GLN A 159 -8.76 40.93 -5.51
N GLN A 160 -7.56 40.44 -5.78
CA GLN A 160 -6.40 41.27 -6.08
C GLN A 160 -6.59 42.04 -7.39
N ALA A 161 -7.10 41.40 -8.45
CA ALA A 161 -7.36 42.03 -9.74
C ALA A 161 -8.48 43.08 -9.69
N ALA A 162 -9.40 42.99 -8.72
CA ALA A 162 -10.47 43.96 -8.52
C ALA A 162 -9.99 45.26 -7.84
N LYS A 163 -8.78 45.30 -7.29
CA LYS A 163 -8.22 46.50 -6.65
C LYS A 163 -7.89 47.58 -7.69
N PRO A 164 -7.95 48.87 -7.33
CA PRO A 164 -7.59 49.97 -8.23
C PRO A 164 -6.12 49.92 -8.67
N GLY A 165 -5.78 50.69 -9.71
CA GLY A 165 -4.40 50.89 -10.13
C GLY A 165 -3.62 51.84 -9.22
N VAL A 166 -2.30 51.84 -9.40
CA VAL A 166 -1.38 52.77 -8.73
C VAL A 166 -1.62 54.22 -9.17
N ARG A 167 -1.40 55.16 -8.24
CA ARG A 167 -1.50 56.61 -8.49
C ARG A 167 -0.33 57.31 -7.81
N ILE A 168 0.23 58.33 -8.47
CA ILE A 168 1.26 59.20 -7.89
C ILE A 168 0.76 59.75 -6.54
N GLY A 169 1.65 59.78 -5.55
CA GLY A 169 1.36 60.18 -4.18
C GLY A 169 0.97 59.02 -3.24
N MET A 170 0.70 57.81 -3.75
CA MET A 170 0.50 56.64 -2.90
C MET A 170 1.77 56.28 -2.12
N THR A 171 1.61 55.87 -0.87
CA THR A 171 2.71 55.27 -0.11
C THR A 171 3.04 53.86 -0.63
N SER A 172 4.25 53.38 -0.34
CA SER A 172 4.64 52.00 -0.66
C SER A 172 3.69 50.96 -0.06
N GLN A 173 3.18 51.19 1.15
CA GLN A 173 2.19 50.31 1.78
C GLN A 173 0.85 50.31 1.03
N GLN A 174 0.33 51.49 0.65
CA GLN A 174 -0.89 51.60 -0.15
C GLN A 174 -0.74 50.89 -1.51
N VAL A 175 0.43 50.97 -2.15
CA VAL A 175 0.69 50.22 -3.39
C VAL A 175 0.62 48.71 -3.15
N LEU A 176 1.17 48.20 -2.05
CA LEU A 176 1.16 46.78 -1.72
C LEU A 176 -0.24 46.26 -1.37
N GLU A 177 -1.00 47.02 -0.59
CA GLU A 177 -2.23 46.57 0.05
C GLU A 177 -3.49 46.96 -0.74
N ASP A 178 -3.51 48.15 -1.35
CA ASP A 178 -4.73 48.75 -1.90
C ASP A 178 -4.79 48.74 -3.42
N THR A 179 -3.72 48.29 -4.11
CA THR A 179 -3.68 48.26 -5.58
C THR A 179 -3.56 46.85 -6.13
N HIS A 180 -3.98 46.65 -7.38
CA HIS A 180 -3.81 45.36 -8.07
C HIS A 180 -2.34 45.05 -8.41
N TRP A 181 -1.45 46.05 -8.38
CA TRP A 181 -0.02 45.85 -8.64
C TRP A 181 0.62 45.02 -7.54
N GLY A 182 0.31 45.32 -6.27
CA GLY A 182 0.76 44.52 -5.14
C GLY A 182 2.29 44.47 -5.01
N LYS A 183 2.84 43.29 -4.75
CA LYS A 183 4.28 43.11 -4.50
C LYS A 183 5.08 43.11 -5.81
N PRO A 184 6.17 43.90 -5.93
CA PRO A 184 7.04 43.87 -7.09
C PRO A 184 7.90 42.60 -7.13
N GLN A 185 8.51 42.34 -8.29
CA GLN A 185 9.47 41.26 -8.45
C GLN A 185 10.81 41.60 -7.78
N TYR A 186 11.27 42.84 -7.93
CA TYR A 186 12.49 43.33 -7.32
C TYR A 186 12.30 44.75 -6.77
N VAL A 187 13.03 45.06 -5.70
CA VAL A 187 13.12 46.41 -5.13
C VAL A 187 14.59 46.80 -5.04
N ASN A 188 14.98 47.81 -5.80
CA ASN A 188 16.29 48.42 -5.71
C ASN A 188 16.19 49.65 -4.81
N LYS A 189 16.88 49.63 -3.66
CA LYS A 189 16.83 50.69 -2.66
C LYS A 189 18.16 51.42 -2.57
N THR A 190 18.13 52.74 -2.65
CA THR A 190 19.29 53.62 -2.46
C THR A 190 19.00 54.58 -1.32
N GLN A 191 19.96 54.71 -0.40
CA GLN A 191 19.91 55.68 0.68
C GLN A 191 21.12 56.60 0.57
N ASN A 192 20.90 57.90 0.62
CA ASN A 192 21.96 58.90 0.60
C ASN A 192 21.60 60.07 1.55
N ALA A 193 22.47 61.09 1.59
CA ALA A 193 22.26 62.27 2.44
C ALA A 193 20.96 63.05 2.15
N TYR A 194 20.35 62.86 0.99
CA TYR A 194 19.14 63.54 0.54
C TYR A 194 17.85 62.71 0.75
N GLY A 195 17.97 61.47 1.27
CA GLY A 195 16.84 60.61 1.60
C GLY A 195 16.96 59.19 1.03
N ILE A 196 15.82 58.53 0.92
CA ILE A 196 15.69 57.15 0.42
C ILE A 196 14.95 57.17 -0.92
N THR A 197 15.49 56.50 -1.92
CA THR A 197 14.81 56.22 -3.18
C THR A 197 14.68 54.73 -3.41
N GLU A 198 13.56 54.30 -3.97
CA GLU A 198 13.30 52.90 -4.29
C GLU A 198 12.78 52.78 -5.72
N GLN A 199 13.32 51.84 -6.49
CA GLN A 199 12.79 51.43 -7.78
C GLN A 199 12.19 50.03 -7.63
N TRP A 200 10.91 49.90 -7.92
CA TRP A 200 10.19 48.64 -7.87
C TRP A 200 9.99 48.14 -9.30
N VAL A 201 10.47 46.93 -9.58
CA VAL A 201 10.46 46.30 -10.90
C VAL A 201 9.37 45.23 -10.94
N TYR A 202 8.48 45.30 -11.92
CA TYR A 202 7.42 44.32 -12.13
C TYR A 202 7.72 43.43 -13.35
N ARG A 203 7.24 42.18 -13.31
CA ARG A 203 7.43 41.19 -14.39
C ARG A 203 6.91 41.64 -15.75
N THR A 204 5.96 42.57 -15.77
CA THR A 204 5.35 43.11 -16.99
C THR A 204 6.25 44.11 -17.72
N GLY A 205 7.41 44.47 -17.16
CA GLY A 205 8.27 45.52 -17.69
C GLY A 205 7.92 46.92 -17.18
N ASN A 206 6.98 47.03 -16.23
CA ASN A 206 6.61 48.29 -15.61
C ASN A 206 7.48 48.59 -14.38
N TYR A 207 7.65 49.88 -14.06
CA TYR A 207 8.45 50.34 -12.93
C TYR A 207 7.71 51.40 -12.10
N LEU A 208 7.95 51.37 -10.79
CA LEU A 208 7.53 52.41 -9.86
C LEU A 208 8.75 53.01 -9.17
N TYR A 209 8.80 54.33 -9.05
CA TYR A 209 9.86 55.03 -8.36
C TYR A 209 9.29 55.76 -7.14
N PHE A 210 9.83 55.44 -5.97
CA PHE A 210 9.45 56.06 -4.71
C PHE A 210 10.57 56.96 -4.19
N ARG A 211 10.19 58.06 -3.57
CA ARG A 211 11.07 58.91 -2.75
C ARG A 211 10.50 58.99 -1.35
N ASN A 212 11.31 58.64 -0.36
CA ASN A 212 10.93 58.61 1.06
C ASN A 212 9.59 57.87 1.30
N GLY A 213 9.37 56.77 0.57
CA GLY A 213 8.17 55.93 0.68
C GLY A 213 6.95 56.40 -0.09
N VAL A 214 7.02 57.50 -0.86
CA VAL A 214 5.91 58.05 -1.65
C VAL A 214 6.19 57.85 -3.15
N LEU A 215 5.19 57.35 -3.88
CA LEU A 215 5.27 57.07 -5.32
C LEU A 215 5.34 58.38 -6.12
N GLU A 216 6.45 58.61 -6.81
CA GLU A 216 6.68 59.82 -7.63
C GLU A 216 6.55 59.55 -9.13
N THR A 217 6.88 58.35 -9.62
CA THR A 217 6.89 58.05 -11.05
C THR A 217 6.40 56.65 -11.36
N ILE A 218 5.56 56.55 -12.39
CA ILE A 218 5.08 55.29 -12.97
C ILE A 218 5.63 55.21 -14.40
N GLN A 219 6.31 54.12 -14.72
CA GLN A 219 6.84 53.85 -16.06
C GLN A 219 6.19 52.58 -16.60
N TYR A 220 5.59 52.68 -17.78
CA TYR A 220 4.94 51.59 -18.53
C TYR A 220 5.87 51.03 -19.61
#